data_AF-A0A0C9WZX9-F1
#
_entry.id   AF-A0A0C9WZX9-F1
#
_cell.length_a   1.000
_cell.length_b   1.000
_cell.length_c   1.000
_cell.angle_alpha   90.00
_cell.angle_beta   90.00
_cell.angle_gamma   90.00
#
_symmetry.space_group_name_H-M   'P 1'
#
loop_
_entity.id
_entity.type
_entity.pdbx_description
1 polymer ?
#
loop_
_entity_poly.entity_id
_entity_poly.type
_entity_poly.pdbx_seq_one_letter_code
_entity_poly.pdbx_strand_id
1 'polypeptide(L)'
;MANSISIEQSVRNLSDYPWDSDHPQKMAKIWSKHDLLLNSIHLSTVELYTYRLTYMTGVSAPYTWVQTIVQEAIDTEPSVNLTSAPANYKATWVHQLVKDLNGLYTSMLQNSKVISFSSSDYLPHLEEAVTHDHKVRRILYDTNAQREQLATAAVEIIRAWLHFPVTPKAIAQWMFVATIRKVIDRHSILLLEPVWTAFQSPLLILEGNNAGYNHCTEKHPIWSKFELCLQQHPLASLDSWLTGKLEFLHDVVMEWFCESQIDSKAIEKAQLAFTKARFELREAEKLTKSKRFNVDLTSLPQSKDDQRMRFVDFLRHGMPLLKNGVAAHVNSSNQFLKKIAKSPNKFMPYRGHAPTHIRSRDSIYDDPAWLRTSVGFWNVLCFCGVFYGSEFACEDGHHFDDLDDWKAFSKDKPESYFVVKSAYGSLQGDRSID
;
A
#
# COMPACT_ATOMS: atom_id res chain seq x y z
N MET A 1 5.19 16.87 5.59
CA MET A 1 5.28 16.76 4.11
C MET A 1 6.73 16.82 3.63
N ALA A 2 7.68 17.32 4.44
CA ALA A 2 9.11 17.20 4.19
C ALA A 2 9.54 15.76 3.83
N ASN A 3 8.90 14.74 4.40
CA ASN A 3 9.20 13.34 4.08
C ASN A 3 8.74 12.90 2.69
N SER A 4 7.57 13.29 2.16
CA SER A 4 7.13 12.81 0.83
C SER A 4 7.85 13.53 -0.31
N ILE A 5 8.08 14.85 -0.15
CA ILE A 5 8.89 15.65 -1.09
C ILE A 5 10.37 15.24 -1.02
N SER A 6 10.90 14.96 0.18
CA SER A 6 12.25 14.39 0.33
C SER A 6 12.34 12.96 -0.20
N ILE A 7 11.31 12.13 -0.03
CA ILE A 7 11.22 10.79 -0.64
C ILE A 7 11.28 10.93 -2.15
N GLU A 8 10.52 11.85 -2.75
CA GLU A 8 10.50 12.03 -4.20
C GLU A 8 11.77 12.61 -4.78
N GLN A 9 12.35 13.67 -4.18
CA GLN A 9 13.67 14.17 -4.58
C GLN A 9 14.74 13.09 -4.42
N SER A 10 14.64 12.27 -3.36
CA SER A 10 15.52 11.11 -3.21
C SER A 10 15.27 10.05 -4.27
N VAL A 11 14.01 9.81 -4.67
CA VAL A 11 13.63 8.82 -5.70
C VAL A 11 14.07 9.26 -7.12
N ARG A 12 13.88 10.55 -7.47
CA ARG A 12 14.36 11.13 -8.74
C ARG A 12 15.88 11.16 -8.80
N ASN A 13 16.56 11.61 -7.75
CA ASN A 13 18.03 11.66 -7.73
C ASN A 13 18.68 10.29 -7.97
N LEU A 14 18.08 9.18 -7.50
CA LEU A 14 18.59 7.84 -7.80
C LEU A 14 18.49 7.46 -9.27
N SER A 15 17.49 8.00 -9.97
CA SER A 15 17.26 7.72 -11.39
C SER A 15 18.22 8.55 -12.26
N ASP A 16 18.48 9.80 -11.88
CA ASP A 16 19.29 10.73 -12.67
C ASP A 16 20.80 10.65 -12.35
N TYR A 17 21.17 10.30 -11.10
CA TYR A 17 22.56 10.29 -10.62
C TYR A 17 22.86 9.04 -9.76
N PRO A 18 22.95 7.84 -10.36
CA PRO A 18 23.02 6.57 -9.61
C PRO A 18 24.22 6.44 -8.67
N TRP A 19 25.23 7.32 -8.77
CA TRP A 19 26.49 7.24 -8.03
C TRP A 19 26.66 8.29 -6.90
N ASP A 20 25.62 9.05 -6.55
CA ASP A 20 25.68 10.03 -5.44
C ASP A 20 25.95 9.33 -4.09
N SER A 21 26.94 9.87 -3.33
CA SER A 21 27.39 9.34 -2.04
C SER A 21 26.34 9.42 -0.94
N ASP A 22 25.34 10.30 -1.07
CA ASP A 22 24.31 10.52 -0.03
C ASP A 22 23.09 9.60 -0.17
N HIS A 23 22.98 8.86 -1.27
CA HIS A 23 21.86 7.96 -1.55
C HIS A 23 21.59 6.89 -0.46
N PRO A 24 22.63 6.22 0.11
CA PRO A 24 22.46 5.24 1.18
C PRO A 24 21.70 5.77 2.41
N GLN A 25 22.04 6.97 2.89
CA GLN A 25 21.39 7.57 4.06
C GLN A 25 19.94 7.96 3.78
N LYS A 26 19.67 8.52 2.58
CA LYS A 26 18.32 8.89 2.15
C LYS A 26 17.42 7.66 2.17
N MET A 27 17.89 6.51 1.67
CA MET A 27 17.12 5.25 1.65
C MET A 27 16.68 4.74 3.03
N ALA A 28 17.61 4.67 3.99
CA ALA A 28 17.30 4.17 5.33
C ALA A 28 16.17 4.99 6.00
N LYS A 29 16.16 6.30 5.77
CA LYS A 29 15.13 7.22 6.30
C LYS A 29 13.77 7.07 5.64
N ILE A 30 13.70 6.64 4.39
CA ILE A 30 12.45 6.41 3.64
C ILE A 30 11.75 5.14 4.14
N TRP A 31 12.51 4.05 4.27
CA TRP A 31 11.93 2.74 4.59
C TRP A 31 11.36 2.65 6.01
N SER A 32 11.95 3.38 6.97
CA SER A 32 11.42 3.47 8.34
C SER A 32 10.00 4.05 8.43
N LYS A 33 9.47 4.68 7.36
CA LYS A 33 8.16 5.34 7.31
C LYS A 33 7.13 4.65 6.41
N HIS A 34 7.47 3.49 5.85
CA HIS A 34 6.69 2.76 4.86
C HIS A 34 5.23 2.45 5.27
N ASP A 35 5.01 1.96 6.50
CA ASP A 35 3.67 1.57 6.96
C ASP A 35 2.76 2.77 7.29
N LEU A 36 3.35 3.93 7.60
CA LEU A 36 2.62 5.19 7.83
C LEU A 36 2.08 5.74 6.51
N LEU A 37 2.84 5.56 5.43
CA LEU A 37 2.46 5.94 4.08
C LEU A 37 1.29 5.09 3.55
N LEU A 38 1.26 3.78 3.83
CA LEU A 38 0.16 2.91 3.38
C LEU A 38 -1.20 3.21 4.02
N ASN A 39 -1.22 3.76 5.23
CA ASN A 39 -2.41 3.82 6.09
C ASN A 39 -3.02 5.21 6.24
N SER A 40 -2.53 6.20 5.50
CA SER A 40 -3.10 7.54 5.49
C SER A 40 -3.49 7.90 4.06
N ILE A 41 -4.72 8.37 3.84
CA ILE A 41 -5.05 9.76 3.48
C ILE A 41 -6.49 9.82 2.91
N HIS A 42 -7.29 10.82 3.32
CA HIS A 42 -8.45 11.31 2.56
C HIS A 42 -7.95 12.28 1.49
N LEU A 43 -7.75 11.79 0.26
CA LEU A 43 -7.23 12.53 -0.88
C LEU A 43 -8.34 12.80 -1.90
N SER A 44 -8.23 13.91 -2.63
CA SER A 44 -8.88 14.02 -3.94
C SER A 44 -8.39 12.90 -4.86
N THR A 45 -9.17 12.59 -5.89
CA THR A 45 -8.85 11.50 -6.83
C THR A 45 -7.46 11.69 -7.47
N VAL A 46 -7.08 12.92 -7.84
CA VAL A 46 -5.77 13.22 -8.46
C VAL A 46 -4.63 13.04 -7.47
N GLU A 47 -4.79 13.52 -6.23
CA GLU A 47 -3.81 13.30 -5.17
C GLU A 47 -3.59 11.81 -4.88
N LEU A 48 -4.67 11.02 -4.86
CA LEU A 48 -4.60 9.58 -4.62
C LEU A 48 -3.78 8.88 -5.71
N TYR A 49 -4.02 9.20 -6.99
CA TYR A 49 -3.27 8.62 -8.10
C TYR A 49 -1.82 9.06 -8.11
N THR A 50 -1.55 10.33 -7.82
CA THR A 50 -0.19 10.87 -7.64
C THR A 50 0.55 10.09 -6.56
N TYR A 51 -0.07 9.92 -5.39
CA TYR A 51 0.52 9.21 -4.27
C TYR A 51 0.85 7.75 -4.60
N ARG A 52 -0.08 7.06 -5.27
CA ARG A 52 0.11 5.67 -5.70
C ARG A 52 1.25 5.53 -6.69
N LEU A 53 1.35 6.43 -7.67
CA LEU A 53 2.46 6.47 -8.64
C LEU A 53 3.80 6.65 -7.93
N THR A 54 3.90 7.67 -7.07
CA THR A 54 5.12 7.95 -6.30
C THR A 54 5.50 6.79 -5.40
N TYR A 55 4.51 6.16 -4.76
CA TYR A 55 4.73 5.02 -3.88
C TYR A 55 5.24 3.78 -4.65
N MET A 56 4.57 3.37 -5.73
CA MET A 56 4.99 2.21 -6.53
C MET A 56 6.39 2.43 -7.11
N THR A 57 6.67 3.64 -7.58
CA THR A 57 8.00 4.01 -8.09
C THR A 57 9.03 4.00 -6.97
N GLY A 58 8.72 4.59 -5.81
CA GLY A 58 9.59 4.63 -4.64
C GLY A 58 9.86 3.27 -4.02
N VAL A 59 8.94 2.30 -4.16
CA VAL A 59 9.18 0.92 -3.74
C VAL A 59 10.14 0.20 -4.70
N SER A 60 10.02 0.45 -6.00
CA SER A 60 10.77 -0.29 -7.03
C SER A 60 12.17 0.28 -7.27
N ALA A 61 12.29 1.61 -7.36
CA ALA A 61 13.52 2.30 -7.73
C ALA A 61 14.74 1.93 -6.87
N PRO A 62 14.66 1.81 -5.53
CA PRO A 62 15.79 1.44 -4.69
C PRO A 62 16.37 0.06 -5.04
N TYR A 63 15.51 -0.93 -5.27
CA TYR A 63 15.94 -2.29 -5.57
C TYR A 63 16.56 -2.38 -6.96
N THR A 64 15.95 -1.71 -7.95
CA THR A 64 16.49 -1.61 -9.30
C THR A 64 17.82 -0.87 -9.32
N TRP A 65 17.97 0.19 -8.52
CA TRP A 65 19.23 0.92 -8.37
C TRP A 65 20.33 0.01 -7.82
N VAL A 66 20.09 -0.71 -6.72
CA VAL A 66 21.08 -1.65 -6.15
C VAL A 66 21.49 -2.71 -7.17
N GLN A 67 20.54 -3.29 -7.90
CA GLN A 67 20.87 -4.26 -8.96
C GLN A 67 21.73 -3.64 -10.06
N THR A 68 21.41 -2.42 -10.49
CA THR A 68 22.10 -1.73 -11.58
C THR A 68 23.55 -1.42 -11.20
N ILE A 69 23.78 -0.80 -10.04
CA ILE A 69 25.14 -0.44 -9.60
C ILE A 69 26.02 -1.67 -9.33
N VAL A 70 25.43 -2.78 -8.87
CA VAL A 70 26.15 -4.04 -8.67
C VAL A 70 26.50 -4.67 -10.01
N GLN A 71 25.57 -4.70 -10.95
CA GLN A 71 25.82 -5.26 -12.27
C GLN A 71 26.87 -4.45 -13.02
N GLU A 72 26.78 -3.13 -12.99
CA GLU A 72 27.78 -2.24 -13.60
C GLU A 72 29.16 -2.42 -12.97
N ALA A 73 29.24 -2.56 -11.64
CA ALA A 73 30.49 -2.86 -10.96
C ALA A 73 31.06 -4.22 -11.38
N ILE A 74 30.24 -5.27 -11.51
CA ILE A 74 30.69 -6.59 -11.99
C ILE A 74 31.18 -6.53 -13.44
N ASP A 75 30.50 -5.76 -14.29
CA ASP A 75 30.81 -5.64 -15.71
C ASP A 75 32.08 -4.81 -15.97
N THR A 76 32.45 -3.92 -15.05
CA THR A 76 33.59 -3.00 -15.22
C THR A 76 34.77 -3.31 -14.30
N GLU A 77 34.59 -4.12 -13.25
CA GLU A 77 35.65 -4.47 -12.30
C GLU A 77 36.75 -5.32 -12.96
N PRO A 78 38.01 -4.84 -13.02
CA PRO A 78 39.09 -5.53 -13.73
C PRO A 78 39.41 -6.92 -13.14
N SER A 79 39.30 -7.06 -11.81
CA SER A 79 39.58 -8.34 -11.13
C SER A 79 38.56 -9.43 -11.45
N VAL A 80 37.32 -9.06 -11.80
CA VAL A 80 36.27 -10.00 -12.23
C VAL A 80 36.42 -10.36 -13.70
N ASN A 81 36.77 -9.38 -14.53
CA ASN A 81 36.82 -9.55 -15.99
C ASN A 81 38.21 -10.00 -16.51
N LEU A 82 39.19 -10.18 -15.62
CA LEU A 82 40.58 -10.54 -15.95
C LEU A 82 41.22 -9.58 -16.97
N THR A 83 40.85 -8.30 -16.89
CA THR A 83 41.33 -7.23 -17.76
C THR A 83 42.21 -6.26 -16.99
N SER A 84 42.98 -5.45 -17.70
CA SER A 84 43.68 -4.31 -17.09
C SER A 84 42.69 -3.17 -16.83
N ALA A 85 42.89 -2.44 -15.73
CA ALA A 85 42.04 -1.30 -15.39
C ALA A 85 42.12 -0.23 -16.50
N PRO A 86 40.97 0.22 -17.06
CA PRO A 86 40.94 1.34 -17.98
C PRO A 86 41.59 2.59 -17.36
N ALA A 87 42.20 3.46 -18.17
CA ALA A 87 42.85 4.69 -17.69
C ALA A 87 41.90 5.64 -16.92
N ASN A 88 40.58 5.48 -17.13
CA ASN A 88 39.53 6.34 -16.58
C ASN A 88 38.80 5.65 -15.40
N TYR A 89 39.24 4.45 -15.01
CA TYR A 89 38.56 3.64 -14.02
C TYR A 89 38.65 4.29 -12.64
N LYS A 90 37.49 4.52 -12.01
CA LYS A 90 37.37 5.04 -10.66
C LYS A 90 36.56 4.06 -9.83
N ALA A 91 37.26 3.27 -9.01
CA ALA A 91 36.62 2.31 -8.12
C ALA A 91 35.64 3.02 -7.18
N THR A 92 34.38 2.59 -7.21
CA THR A 92 33.39 2.96 -6.19
C THR A 92 33.42 1.97 -5.03
N TRP A 93 32.72 2.27 -3.94
CA TRP A 93 32.59 1.33 -2.82
C TRP A 93 31.96 -0.01 -3.23
N VAL A 94 31.08 -0.01 -4.25
CA VAL A 94 30.50 -1.23 -4.81
C VAL A 94 31.55 -2.06 -5.53
N HIS A 95 32.45 -1.43 -6.29
CA HIS A 95 33.56 -2.12 -6.94
C HIS A 95 34.47 -2.80 -5.92
N GLN A 96 34.76 -2.12 -4.82
CA GLN A 96 35.56 -2.69 -3.73
C GLN A 96 34.88 -3.91 -3.11
N LEU A 97 33.57 -3.84 -2.83
CA LEU A 97 32.79 -4.99 -2.35
C LEU A 97 32.81 -6.18 -3.33
N VAL A 98 32.57 -5.90 -4.61
CA VAL A 98 32.58 -6.91 -5.68
C VAL A 98 33.95 -7.58 -5.80
N LYS A 99 35.03 -6.79 -5.75
CA LYS A 99 36.41 -7.28 -5.77
C LYS A 99 36.71 -8.18 -4.58
N ASP A 100 36.32 -7.78 -3.37
CA ASP A 100 36.57 -8.55 -2.14
C ASP A 100 35.78 -9.87 -2.15
N LEU A 101 34.51 -9.83 -2.58
CA LEU A 101 33.70 -11.04 -2.78
C LEU A 101 34.30 -11.96 -3.86
N ASN A 102 34.76 -11.42 -4.97
CA ASN A 102 35.40 -12.20 -6.04
C ASN A 102 36.70 -12.87 -5.54
N GLY A 103 37.52 -12.15 -4.77
CA GLY A 103 38.71 -12.72 -4.13
C GLY A 103 38.37 -13.88 -3.20
N LEU A 104 37.28 -13.76 -2.43
CA LEU A 104 36.81 -14.83 -1.55
C LEU A 104 36.33 -16.06 -2.33
N TYR A 105 35.53 -15.86 -3.36
CA TYR A 105 35.07 -16.95 -4.21
C TYR A 105 36.22 -17.61 -4.97
N THR A 106 37.23 -16.88 -5.42
CA THR A 106 38.36 -17.47 -6.16
C THR A 106 39.39 -18.18 -5.26
N SER A 107 39.47 -17.81 -3.97
CA SER A 107 40.53 -18.28 -3.07
C SER A 107 40.53 -19.79 -2.72
N MET A 108 39.53 -20.60 -3.12
CA MET A 108 39.32 -22.04 -2.81
C MET A 108 39.36 -22.47 -1.33
N LEU A 109 39.91 -21.64 -0.43
CA LEU A 109 40.24 -21.93 0.97
C LEU A 109 39.09 -21.64 1.95
N GLN A 110 37.98 -21.06 1.48
CA GLN A 110 36.93 -20.52 2.34
C GLN A 110 35.53 -21.12 2.12
N ASN A 111 35.44 -22.30 1.48
CA ASN A 111 34.16 -22.99 1.26
C ASN A 111 33.38 -23.17 2.57
N SER A 112 32.12 -22.71 2.59
CA SER A 112 31.22 -22.77 3.76
C SER A 112 31.62 -21.93 4.96
N LYS A 113 32.63 -21.07 4.85
CA LYS A 113 32.99 -20.11 5.90
C LYS A 113 31.98 -18.96 5.90
N VAL A 114 31.61 -18.51 7.10
CA VAL A 114 30.83 -17.28 7.29
C VAL A 114 31.84 -16.14 7.44
N ILE A 115 31.63 -15.07 6.67
CA ILE A 115 32.49 -13.90 6.63
C ILE A 115 31.62 -12.68 6.87
N SER A 116 32.00 -11.87 7.84
CA SER A 116 31.29 -10.67 8.21
C SER A 116 31.76 -9.49 7.36
N PHE A 117 30.81 -8.79 6.75
CA PHE A 117 31.02 -7.59 5.96
C PHE A 117 30.41 -6.39 6.70
N SER A 118 31.26 -5.47 7.17
CA SER A 118 30.81 -4.23 7.81
C SER A 118 30.59 -3.13 6.80
N SER A 119 29.45 -2.46 6.85
CA SER A 119 29.18 -1.28 6.01
C SER A 119 30.15 -0.14 6.27
N SER A 120 30.77 -0.03 7.45
CA SER A 120 31.76 1.02 7.75
C SER A 120 32.97 0.99 6.82
N ASP A 121 33.31 -0.19 6.30
CA ASP A 121 34.50 -0.40 5.49
C ASP A 121 34.30 0.07 4.04
N TYR A 122 33.04 0.26 3.63
CA TYR A 122 32.66 0.60 2.25
C TYR A 122 31.86 1.91 2.19
N LEU A 123 31.01 2.16 3.19
CA LEU A 123 30.08 3.27 3.33
C LEU A 123 30.35 4.01 4.66
N PRO A 124 31.48 4.72 4.80
CA PRO A 124 31.86 5.36 6.06
C PRO A 124 30.91 6.48 6.50
N HIS A 125 30.06 6.96 5.58
CA HIS A 125 29.07 8.00 5.85
C HIS A 125 27.74 7.46 6.35
N LEU A 126 27.51 6.15 6.46
CA LEU A 126 26.27 5.64 7.04
C LEU A 126 26.19 6.02 8.53
N GLU A 127 25.05 6.54 9.00
CA GLU A 127 24.88 7.02 10.40
C GLU A 127 25.13 5.90 11.43
N GLU A 128 24.83 4.65 11.07
CA GLU A 128 25.05 3.46 11.90
C GLU A 128 25.72 2.36 11.07
N ALA A 129 26.81 1.79 11.58
CA ALA A 129 27.48 0.69 10.90
C ALA A 129 26.69 -0.62 11.09
N VAL A 130 26.24 -1.19 9.99
CA VAL A 130 25.57 -2.50 9.92
C VAL A 130 26.56 -3.56 9.43
N THR A 131 26.57 -4.72 10.08
CA THR A 131 27.37 -5.89 9.66
C THR A 131 26.46 -6.98 9.10
N HIS A 132 26.88 -7.60 7.99
CA HIS A 132 26.20 -8.73 7.39
C HIS A 132 27.11 -9.97 7.36
N ASP A 133 26.61 -11.09 7.87
CA ASP A 133 27.31 -12.37 7.88
C ASP A 133 27.00 -13.17 6.61
N HIS A 134 27.92 -13.12 5.65
CA HIS A 134 27.78 -13.81 4.37
C HIS A 134 28.35 -15.22 4.44
N LYS A 135 27.56 -16.22 4.02
CA LYS A 135 28.03 -17.60 3.90
C LYS A 135 28.56 -17.85 2.48
N VAL A 136 29.87 -18.08 2.37
CA VAL A 136 30.51 -18.38 1.09
C VAL A 136 29.98 -19.71 0.54
N ARG A 137 29.22 -19.63 -0.56
CA ARG A 137 28.73 -20.79 -1.30
C ARG A 137 29.86 -21.38 -2.16
N ARG A 138 29.76 -22.68 -2.46
CA ARG A 138 30.70 -23.37 -3.36
C ARG A 138 30.81 -22.64 -4.68
N ILE A 139 32.02 -22.58 -5.21
CA ILE A 139 32.34 -21.98 -6.51
C ILE A 139 31.66 -22.81 -7.60
N LEU A 140 30.88 -22.15 -8.45
CA LEU A 140 30.38 -22.72 -9.70
C LEU A 140 31.49 -22.61 -10.76
N TYR A 141 31.67 -23.60 -11.63
CA TYR A 141 32.70 -23.55 -12.68
C TYR A 141 32.29 -22.73 -13.90
N ASP A 142 31.00 -22.47 -14.06
CA ASP A 142 30.47 -21.67 -15.15
C ASP A 142 30.63 -20.16 -14.85
N THR A 143 31.26 -19.43 -15.77
CA THR A 143 31.58 -18.00 -15.61
C THR A 143 30.31 -17.16 -15.43
N ASN A 144 29.23 -17.49 -16.15
CA ASN A 144 27.97 -16.75 -16.02
C ASN A 144 27.33 -17.01 -14.64
N ALA A 145 27.32 -18.27 -14.20
CA ALA A 145 26.81 -18.62 -12.88
C ALA A 145 27.66 -18.02 -11.74
N GLN A 146 28.98 -17.89 -11.92
CA GLN A 146 29.85 -17.17 -10.97
C GLN A 146 29.48 -15.68 -10.88
N ARG A 147 29.29 -15.01 -12.01
CA ARG A 147 28.86 -13.61 -12.06
C ARG A 147 27.50 -13.42 -11.39
N GLU A 148 26.56 -14.31 -11.65
CA GLU A 148 25.22 -14.28 -11.03
C GLU A 148 25.30 -14.51 -9.52
N GLN A 149 26.13 -15.45 -9.07
CA GLN A 149 26.37 -15.70 -7.65
C GLN A 149 27.00 -14.48 -6.96
N LEU A 150 27.96 -13.83 -7.60
CA LEU A 150 28.59 -12.61 -7.13
C LEU A 150 27.59 -11.45 -7.03
N ALA A 151 26.78 -11.25 -8.08
CA ALA A 151 25.72 -10.25 -8.10
C ALA A 151 24.72 -10.47 -6.97
N THR A 152 24.26 -11.71 -6.81
CA THR A 152 23.30 -12.08 -5.75
C THR A 152 23.88 -11.75 -4.36
N ALA A 153 25.13 -12.14 -4.09
CA ALA A 153 25.78 -11.89 -2.81
C ALA A 153 25.96 -10.39 -2.52
N ALA A 154 26.44 -9.62 -3.50
CA ALA A 154 26.62 -8.18 -3.34
C ALA A 154 25.28 -7.47 -3.09
N VAL A 155 24.23 -7.82 -3.85
CA VAL A 155 22.87 -7.29 -3.66
C VAL A 155 22.33 -7.63 -2.27
N GLU A 156 22.49 -8.86 -1.79
CA GLU A 156 22.06 -9.30 -0.45
C GLU A 156 22.75 -8.49 0.66
N ILE A 157 24.07 -8.30 0.57
CA ILE A 157 24.86 -7.52 1.54
C ILE A 157 24.41 -6.06 1.55
N ILE A 158 24.30 -5.42 0.39
CA ILE A 158 23.90 -4.01 0.27
C ILE A 158 22.48 -3.81 0.82
N ARG A 159 21.55 -4.70 0.48
CA ARG A 159 20.18 -4.65 1.01
C ARG A 159 20.14 -4.77 2.52
N ALA A 160 20.99 -5.63 3.11
CA ALA A 160 21.10 -5.76 4.55
C ALA A 160 21.64 -4.46 5.20
N TRP A 161 22.71 -3.89 4.65
CA TRP A 161 23.28 -2.63 5.13
C TRP A 161 22.30 -1.45 5.07
N LEU A 162 21.46 -1.40 4.03
CA LEU A 162 20.50 -0.32 3.82
C LEU A 162 19.10 -0.61 4.38
N HIS A 163 18.95 -1.71 5.13
CA HIS A 163 17.70 -2.14 5.76
C HIS A 163 16.51 -2.30 4.77
N PHE A 164 16.79 -2.83 3.58
CA PHE A 164 15.73 -3.09 2.60
C PHE A 164 14.83 -4.22 3.12
N PRO A 165 13.50 -4.12 2.98
CA PRO A 165 12.61 -5.20 3.37
C PRO A 165 12.84 -6.43 2.48
N VAL A 166 13.26 -7.53 3.09
CA VAL A 166 13.48 -8.83 2.41
C VAL A 166 12.26 -9.75 2.48
N THR A 167 11.11 -9.23 2.91
CA THR A 167 9.88 -10.02 2.96
C THR A 167 9.45 -10.43 1.56
N PRO A 168 8.86 -11.62 1.36
CA PRO A 168 8.39 -12.04 0.06
C PRO A 168 7.39 -11.06 -0.58
N LYS A 169 6.59 -10.38 0.24
CA LYS A 169 5.68 -9.32 -0.22
C LYS A 169 6.44 -8.16 -0.85
N ALA A 170 7.46 -7.63 -0.16
CA ALA A 170 8.24 -6.50 -0.66
C ALA A 170 8.99 -6.87 -1.96
N ILE A 171 9.58 -8.07 -2.01
CA ILE A 171 10.24 -8.59 -3.21
C ILE A 171 9.23 -8.70 -4.36
N ALA A 172 8.04 -9.26 -4.11
CA ALA A 172 7.02 -9.40 -5.15
C ALA A 172 6.49 -8.04 -5.64
N GLN A 173 6.33 -7.07 -4.74
CA GLN A 173 5.91 -5.71 -5.10
C GLN A 173 6.93 -5.01 -6.00
N TRP A 174 8.20 -5.10 -5.65
CA TRP A 174 9.25 -4.57 -6.49
C TRP A 174 9.34 -5.32 -7.83
N MET A 175 9.35 -6.66 -7.83
CA MET A 175 9.40 -7.47 -9.08
C MET A 175 8.23 -7.15 -10.01
N PHE A 176 7.03 -6.96 -9.47
CA PHE A 176 5.84 -6.57 -10.24
C PHE A 176 6.06 -5.23 -10.97
N VAL A 177 6.47 -4.19 -10.25
CA VAL A 177 6.69 -2.86 -10.83
C VAL A 177 7.90 -2.86 -11.78
N ALA A 178 8.99 -3.54 -11.42
CA ALA A 178 10.19 -3.64 -12.24
C ALA A 178 9.90 -4.35 -13.58
N THR A 179 9.11 -5.44 -13.55
CA THR A 179 8.69 -6.14 -14.77
C THR A 179 7.81 -5.26 -15.64
N ILE A 180 6.86 -4.53 -15.03
CA ILE A 180 6.03 -3.57 -15.78
C ILE A 180 6.89 -2.52 -16.46
N ARG A 181 7.82 -1.88 -15.74
CA ARG A 181 8.71 -0.85 -16.30
C ARG A 181 9.63 -1.40 -17.39
N LYS A 182 10.09 -2.64 -17.26
CA LYS A 182 10.95 -3.30 -18.24
C LYS A 182 10.22 -3.51 -19.57
N VAL A 183 8.95 -3.89 -19.54
CA VAL A 183 8.17 -4.22 -20.73
C VAL A 183 7.42 -3.01 -21.28
N ILE A 184 6.93 -2.16 -20.40
CA ILE A 184 6.13 -0.98 -20.70
C ILE A 184 6.87 0.20 -20.11
N ASP A 185 7.68 0.83 -20.96
CA ASP A 185 8.51 1.99 -20.61
C ASP A 185 7.66 3.27 -20.50
N ARG A 186 6.61 3.23 -19.67
CA ARG A 186 5.68 4.34 -19.45
C ARG A 186 5.22 4.36 -18.00
N HIS A 187 5.49 5.45 -17.30
CA HIS A 187 5.08 5.65 -15.91
C HIS A 187 3.57 5.75 -15.73
N SER A 188 2.86 6.21 -16.76
CA SER A 188 1.40 6.38 -16.79
C SER A 188 0.61 5.11 -16.49
N ILE A 189 1.16 3.93 -16.79
CA ILE A 189 0.45 2.66 -16.54
C ILE A 189 0.24 2.40 -15.04
N LEU A 190 1.11 2.95 -14.19
CA LEU A 190 1.01 2.84 -12.74
C LEU A 190 -0.16 3.66 -12.17
N LEU A 191 -0.77 4.54 -12.96
CA LEU A 191 -1.96 5.30 -12.55
C LEU A 191 -3.24 4.46 -12.61
N LEU A 192 -3.20 3.27 -13.21
CA LEU A 192 -4.38 2.43 -13.40
C LEU A 192 -4.81 1.72 -12.11
N GLU A 193 -6.10 1.76 -11.77
CA GLU A 193 -6.66 1.06 -10.60
C GLU A 193 -6.35 -0.45 -10.58
N PRO A 194 -6.45 -1.18 -11.71
CA PRO A 194 -6.08 -2.60 -11.73
C PRO A 194 -4.61 -2.85 -11.39
N VAL A 195 -3.71 -1.93 -11.80
CA VAL A 195 -2.27 -2.03 -11.50
C VAL A 195 -2.02 -1.80 -10.02
N TRP A 196 -2.66 -0.79 -9.42
CA TRP A 196 -2.59 -0.56 -7.97
C TRP A 196 -3.13 -1.75 -7.17
N THR A 197 -4.29 -2.28 -7.56
CA THR A 197 -4.91 -3.44 -6.90
C THR A 197 -4.00 -4.66 -6.96
N ALA A 198 -3.40 -4.92 -8.13
CA ALA A 198 -2.42 -5.99 -8.29
C ALA A 198 -1.15 -5.76 -7.48
N PHE A 199 -0.64 -4.53 -7.45
CA PHE A 199 0.53 -4.17 -6.65
C PHE A 199 0.34 -4.40 -5.13
N GLN A 200 -0.88 -4.26 -4.60
CA GLN A 200 -1.14 -4.55 -3.19
C GLN A 200 -0.95 -6.03 -2.83
N SER A 201 -1.19 -6.95 -3.77
CA SER A 201 -1.02 -8.40 -3.60
C SER A 201 -0.59 -9.10 -4.90
N PRO A 202 0.65 -8.88 -5.39
CA PRO A 202 1.05 -9.31 -6.73
C PRO A 202 0.98 -10.82 -6.92
N LEU A 203 1.46 -11.59 -5.93
CA LEU A 203 1.47 -13.05 -5.98
C LEU A 203 0.05 -13.63 -5.96
N LEU A 204 -0.87 -13.04 -5.19
CA LEU A 204 -2.26 -13.50 -5.19
C LEU A 204 -2.89 -13.34 -6.58
N ILE A 205 -2.61 -12.23 -7.25
CA ILE A 205 -3.15 -11.94 -8.58
C ILE A 205 -2.50 -12.80 -9.67
N LEU A 206 -1.17 -12.99 -9.62
CA LEU A 206 -0.45 -13.72 -10.65
C LEU A 206 -0.60 -15.25 -10.52
N GLU A 207 -0.71 -15.75 -9.28
CA GLU A 207 -0.58 -17.17 -8.95
C GLU A 207 -1.94 -17.79 -8.56
N GLY A 208 -2.92 -16.96 -8.18
CA GLY A 208 -4.28 -17.38 -7.82
C GLY A 208 -4.40 -18.08 -6.47
N ASN A 209 -3.31 -18.26 -5.71
CA ASN A 209 -3.29 -18.97 -4.42
C ASN A 209 -2.39 -18.28 -3.38
N ASN A 210 -2.80 -18.32 -2.11
CA ASN A 210 -2.05 -17.73 -1.00
C ASN A 210 -0.87 -18.58 -0.51
N ALA A 211 -0.81 -19.87 -0.87
CA ALA A 211 0.19 -20.81 -0.36
C ALA A 211 1.63 -20.53 -0.88
N GLY A 212 1.76 -19.82 -2.01
CA GLY A 212 3.05 -19.51 -2.64
C GLY A 212 3.80 -18.31 -2.04
N TYR A 213 3.16 -17.54 -1.14
CA TYR A 213 3.74 -16.29 -0.63
C TYR A 213 5.10 -16.46 0.04
N ASN A 214 5.37 -17.61 0.68
CA ASN A 214 6.61 -17.80 1.45
C ASN A 214 7.81 -18.27 0.62
N HIS A 215 7.60 -18.66 -0.65
CA HIS A 215 8.63 -19.28 -1.48
C HIS A 215 8.95 -18.50 -2.77
N CYS A 216 8.18 -17.46 -3.08
CA CYS A 216 8.40 -16.64 -4.27
C CYS A 216 9.59 -15.70 -4.08
N THR A 217 10.68 -16.00 -4.79
CA THR A 217 11.89 -15.18 -4.88
C THR A 217 11.94 -14.46 -6.24
N GLU A 218 12.97 -13.64 -6.47
CA GLU A 218 13.24 -12.99 -7.76
C GLU A 218 13.31 -13.98 -8.93
N LYS A 219 13.77 -15.20 -8.66
CA LYS A 219 13.96 -16.27 -9.65
C LYS A 219 12.70 -17.11 -9.87
N HIS A 220 11.58 -16.75 -9.26
CA HIS A 220 10.36 -17.54 -9.39
C HIS A 220 9.85 -17.52 -10.85
N PRO A 221 9.50 -18.66 -11.47
CA PRO A 221 9.08 -18.73 -12.88
C PRO A 221 7.88 -17.86 -13.24
N ILE A 222 7.09 -17.47 -12.23
CA ILE A 222 5.92 -16.60 -12.41
C ILE A 222 6.28 -15.25 -13.01
N TRP A 223 7.45 -14.71 -12.69
CA TRP A 223 7.88 -13.41 -13.18
C TRP A 223 8.19 -13.46 -14.67
N SER A 224 8.85 -14.52 -15.13
CA SER A 224 9.11 -14.74 -16.56
C SER A 224 7.81 -14.96 -17.34
N LYS A 225 6.83 -15.68 -16.77
CA LYS A 225 5.51 -15.83 -17.37
C LYS A 225 4.76 -14.49 -17.44
N PHE A 226 4.80 -13.71 -16.36
CA PHE A 226 4.19 -12.39 -16.31
C PHE A 226 4.80 -11.44 -17.35
N GLU A 227 6.13 -11.40 -17.44
CA GLU A 227 6.86 -10.62 -18.45
C GLU A 227 6.39 -10.98 -19.87
N LEU A 228 6.35 -12.28 -20.20
CA LEU A 228 5.91 -12.75 -21.51
C LEU A 228 4.46 -12.36 -21.81
N CYS A 229 3.55 -12.53 -20.86
CA CYS A 229 2.15 -12.12 -21.02
C CYS A 229 2.03 -10.60 -21.21
N LEU A 230 2.84 -9.82 -20.50
CA LEU A 230 2.82 -8.36 -20.60
C LEU A 230 3.36 -7.89 -21.95
N GLN A 231 4.40 -8.53 -22.49
CA GLN A 231 4.95 -8.22 -23.83
C GLN A 231 3.91 -8.45 -24.93
N GLN A 232 3.02 -9.42 -24.76
CA GLN A 232 1.94 -9.71 -25.69
C GLN A 232 0.72 -8.80 -25.50
N HIS A 233 0.69 -7.99 -24.44
CA HIS A 233 -0.45 -7.16 -24.11
C HIS A 233 -0.49 -5.92 -25.02
N PRO A 234 -1.69 -5.47 -25.46
CA PRO A 234 -1.82 -4.26 -26.29
C PRO A 234 -1.26 -2.97 -25.68
N LEU A 235 -1.01 -2.95 -24.36
CA LEU A 235 -0.40 -1.82 -23.64
C LEU A 235 1.13 -1.75 -23.82
N ALA A 236 1.77 -2.86 -24.22
CA ALA A 236 3.18 -2.86 -24.58
C ALA A 236 3.42 -2.31 -26.00
N SER A 237 2.37 -2.23 -26.82
CA SER A 237 2.47 -1.62 -28.16
C SER A 237 2.54 -0.10 -28.05
N LEU A 238 3.47 0.49 -28.83
CA LEU A 238 3.62 1.94 -28.91
C LEU A 238 2.41 2.61 -29.58
N ASP A 239 1.89 1.98 -30.63
CA ASP A 239 0.85 2.53 -31.52
C ASP A 239 -0.59 2.29 -31.03
N SER A 240 -0.76 1.84 -29.78
CA SER A 240 -2.08 1.61 -29.21
C SER A 240 -2.82 2.94 -29.00
N TRP A 241 -4.10 2.99 -29.35
CA TRP A 241 -4.97 4.16 -29.04
C TRP A 241 -5.07 4.45 -27.53
N LEU A 242 -4.73 3.46 -26.69
CA LEU A 242 -4.63 3.62 -25.24
C LEU A 242 -3.40 4.45 -24.81
N THR A 243 -2.35 4.47 -25.62
CA THR A 243 -1.12 5.24 -25.37
C THR A 243 -1.43 6.71 -25.14
N GLY A 244 -2.10 7.36 -26.09
CA GLY A 244 -2.39 8.80 -25.99
C GLY A 244 -3.29 9.16 -24.80
N LYS A 245 -4.18 8.25 -24.38
CA LYS A 245 -5.01 8.46 -23.18
C LYS A 245 -4.21 8.35 -21.88
N LEU A 246 -3.26 7.43 -21.83
CA LEU A 246 -2.38 7.23 -20.67
C LEU A 246 -1.38 8.38 -20.53
N GLU A 247 -0.81 8.85 -21.65
CA GLU A 247 0.07 10.02 -21.67
C GLU A 247 -0.67 11.27 -21.20
N PHE A 248 -1.86 11.54 -21.74
CA PHE A 248 -2.71 12.64 -21.26
C PHE A 248 -2.98 12.56 -19.74
N LEU A 249 -3.32 11.37 -19.21
CA LEU A 249 -3.56 11.20 -17.78
C LEU A 249 -2.30 11.49 -16.95
N HIS A 250 -1.14 11.06 -17.43
CA HIS A 250 0.13 11.32 -16.78
C HIS A 250 0.48 12.80 -16.81
N ASP A 251 0.27 13.48 -17.95
CA ASP A 251 0.53 14.90 -18.07
C ASP A 251 -0.35 15.72 -17.13
N VAL A 252 -1.66 15.39 -17.03
CA VAL A 252 -2.57 16.03 -16.08
C VAL A 252 -2.12 15.82 -14.62
N VAL A 253 -1.66 14.61 -14.27
CA VAL A 253 -1.16 14.32 -12.93
C VAL A 253 0.14 15.07 -12.63
N MET A 254 1.05 15.16 -13.59
CA MET A 254 2.33 15.84 -13.44
C MET A 254 2.20 17.37 -13.46
N GLU A 255 1.27 17.91 -14.26
CA GLU A 255 0.91 19.33 -14.28
C GLU A 255 0.30 19.73 -12.94
N TRP A 256 -0.70 18.99 -12.47
CA TRP A 256 -1.25 19.19 -11.12
C TRP A 256 -0.14 19.13 -10.08
N PHE A 257 0.75 18.14 -10.17
CA PHE A 257 1.87 17.98 -9.24
C PHE A 257 2.82 19.19 -9.23
N CYS A 258 3.14 19.73 -10.41
CA CYS A 258 3.99 20.91 -10.57
C CYS A 258 3.32 22.19 -10.05
N GLU A 259 2.00 22.34 -10.24
CA GLU A 259 1.24 23.53 -9.85
C GLU A 259 0.86 23.56 -8.37
N SER A 260 0.72 22.40 -7.73
CA SER A 260 0.07 22.26 -6.42
C SER A 260 0.78 22.91 -5.22
N GLN A 261 1.99 23.50 -5.37
CA GLN A 261 2.86 24.03 -4.29
C GLN A 261 2.26 23.93 -2.88
N ILE A 262 2.23 22.71 -2.36
CA ILE A 262 1.37 22.39 -1.24
C ILE A 262 1.89 23.13 -0.01
N ASP A 263 1.04 23.89 0.69
CA ASP A 263 1.38 24.58 1.94
C ASP A 263 1.67 23.55 3.04
N SER A 264 2.92 23.10 3.02
CA SER A 264 3.55 22.10 3.86
C SER A 264 3.36 22.38 5.36
N LYS A 265 3.21 23.65 5.76
CA LYS A 265 3.04 24.04 7.17
C LYS A 265 1.65 23.68 7.71
N ALA A 266 0.61 23.77 6.88
CA ALA A 266 -0.75 23.41 7.30
C ALA A 266 -0.90 21.89 7.50
N ILE A 267 -0.27 21.10 6.64
CA ILE A 267 -0.31 19.63 6.69
C ILE A 267 0.57 19.08 7.80
N GLU A 268 1.76 19.66 8.04
CA GLU A 268 2.60 19.27 9.18
C GLU A 268 1.95 19.63 10.52
N LYS A 269 1.25 20.76 10.61
CA LYS A 269 0.48 21.14 11.79
C LYS A 269 -0.67 20.15 12.05
N ALA A 270 -1.37 19.71 11.00
CA ALA A 270 -2.45 18.71 11.11
C ALA A 270 -1.92 17.32 11.50
N GLN A 271 -0.80 16.87 10.90
CA GLN A 271 -0.17 15.60 11.21
C GLN A 271 0.42 15.56 12.63
N LEU A 272 1.03 16.66 13.08
CA LEU A 272 1.55 16.80 14.44
C LEU A 272 0.42 16.81 15.48
N ALA A 273 -0.67 17.55 15.23
CA ALA A 273 -1.85 17.55 16.10
C ALA A 273 -2.49 16.16 16.21
N PHE A 274 -2.58 15.44 15.08
CA PHE A 274 -3.15 14.09 15.04
C PHE A 274 -2.27 13.05 15.75
N THR A 275 -0.94 13.16 15.60
CA THR A 275 0.03 12.26 16.27
C THR A 275 0.03 12.49 17.78
N LYS A 276 -0.06 13.75 18.21
CA LYS A 276 -0.17 14.12 19.63
C LYS A 276 -1.47 13.62 20.25
N ALA A 277 -2.61 13.83 19.59
CA ALA A 277 -3.91 13.33 20.07
C ALA A 277 -3.95 11.81 20.21
N ARG A 278 -3.29 11.08 19.28
CA ARG A 278 -3.21 9.61 19.32
C ARG A 278 -2.28 9.09 20.42
N PHE A 279 -1.20 9.81 20.72
CA PHE A 279 -0.32 9.49 21.84
C PHE A 279 -1.02 9.71 23.19
N GLU A 280 -1.73 10.82 23.33
CA GLU A 280 -2.55 11.13 24.51
C GLU A 280 -3.67 10.09 24.71
N LEU A 281 -4.29 9.61 23.63
CA LEU A 281 -5.30 8.53 23.68
C LEU A 281 -4.71 7.20 24.20
N ARG A 282 -3.50 6.84 23.76
CA ARG A 282 -2.82 5.60 24.18
C ARG A 282 -2.36 5.64 25.63
N GLU A 283 -1.92 6.80 26.12
CA GLU A 283 -1.57 6.96 27.53
C GLU A 283 -2.83 6.94 28.41
N ALA A 284 -3.94 7.51 27.95
CA ALA A 284 -5.24 7.38 28.62
C ALA A 284 -5.74 5.92 28.69
N GLU A 285 -5.51 5.11 27.65
CA GLU A 285 -5.81 3.67 27.61
C GLU A 285 -4.94 2.83 28.56
N LYS A 286 -3.67 3.20 28.76
CA LYS A 286 -2.79 2.52 29.73
C LYS A 286 -3.20 2.82 31.18
N LEU A 287 -3.62 4.05 31.47
CA LEU A 287 -4.12 4.45 32.78
C LEU A 287 -5.47 3.77 33.13
N THR A 288 -6.29 3.44 32.14
CA THR A 288 -7.57 2.73 32.36
C THR A 288 -7.41 1.21 32.49
N LYS A 289 -6.37 0.59 31.92
CA LYS A 289 -6.10 -0.86 32.06
C LYS A 289 -5.55 -1.30 33.43
N SER A 290 -5.17 -0.37 34.31
CA SER A 290 -4.71 -0.69 35.68
C SER A 290 -5.85 -1.01 36.67
N LYS A 291 -7.12 -0.91 36.28
CA LYS A 291 -8.26 -1.26 37.14
C LYS A 291 -9.29 -2.08 36.37
N ARG A 292 -9.15 -3.41 36.37
CA ARG A 292 -10.18 -4.40 36.77
C ARG A 292 -9.87 -5.83 36.28
N PHE A 293 -9.82 -6.72 37.28
CA PHE A 293 -10.24 -8.13 37.35
C PHE A 293 -9.69 -9.19 36.37
N ASN A 294 -9.02 -10.17 37.01
CA ASN A 294 -8.82 -11.55 36.57
C ASN A 294 -10.04 -12.11 35.82
N VAL A 295 -9.83 -12.49 34.56
CA VAL A 295 -10.65 -13.49 33.86
C VAL A 295 -9.73 -14.44 33.11
N ASP A 296 -10.15 -15.69 33.15
CA ASP A 296 -9.53 -16.96 32.80
C ASP A 296 -8.75 -17.02 31.48
N LEU A 297 -7.65 -17.79 31.50
CA LEU A 297 -6.57 -17.82 30.51
C LEU A 297 -6.82 -18.84 29.38
N THR A 298 -8.07 -19.07 28.99
CA THR A 298 -8.46 -20.16 28.07
C THR A 298 -8.96 -19.74 26.69
N SER A 299 -8.85 -18.47 26.27
CA SER A 299 -9.20 -18.09 24.89
C SER A 299 -8.34 -16.96 24.30
N LEU A 300 -7.08 -17.28 23.97
CA LEU A 300 -6.26 -16.46 23.07
C LEU A 300 -6.43 -16.90 21.59
N PRO A 301 -6.18 -16.00 20.62
CA PRO A 301 -6.74 -16.08 19.28
C PRO A 301 -6.18 -17.25 18.44
N GLN A 302 -7.13 -18.02 17.95
CA GLN A 302 -7.07 -18.86 16.76
C GLN A 302 -6.55 -18.08 15.54
N SER A 303 -5.90 -18.80 14.62
CA SER A 303 -5.08 -18.32 13.51
C SER A 303 -5.73 -17.25 12.60
N LYS A 304 -4.93 -16.54 11.79
CA LYS A 304 -5.46 -15.60 10.77
C LYS A 304 -6.44 -16.25 9.79
N ASP A 305 -6.35 -17.56 9.58
CA ASP A 305 -7.25 -18.32 8.73
C ASP A 305 -8.62 -18.53 9.39
N ASP A 306 -8.68 -18.63 10.72
CA ASP A 306 -9.93 -18.74 11.48
C ASP A 306 -10.74 -17.43 11.43
N GLN A 307 -10.09 -16.26 11.42
CA GLN A 307 -10.78 -14.98 11.25
C GLN A 307 -11.37 -14.83 9.84
N ARG A 308 -10.64 -15.27 8.81
CA ARG A 308 -11.14 -15.27 7.42
C ARG A 308 -12.34 -16.20 7.27
N MET A 309 -12.27 -17.40 7.85
CA MET A 309 -13.37 -18.36 7.83
C MET A 309 -14.61 -17.83 8.57
N ARG A 310 -14.44 -17.20 9.73
CA ARG A 310 -15.54 -16.55 10.46
C ARG A 310 -16.19 -15.44 9.63
N PHE A 311 -15.42 -14.66 8.88
CA PHE A 311 -15.98 -13.64 7.99
C PHE A 311 -16.74 -14.25 6.80
N VAL A 312 -16.20 -15.29 6.17
CA VAL A 312 -16.89 -16.01 5.09
C VAL A 312 -18.18 -16.64 5.59
N ASP A 313 -18.17 -17.23 6.78
CA ASP A 313 -19.36 -17.80 7.39
C ASP A 313 -20.37 -16.72 7.77
N PHE A 314 -19.94 -15.57 8.29
CA PHE A 314 -20.79 -14.41 8.52
C PHE A 314 -21.53 -13.98 7.24
N LEU A 315 -20.83 -13.91 6.10
CA LEU A 315 -21.45 -13.61 4.80
C LEU A 315 -22.44 -14.71 4.39
N ARG A 316 -22.04 -15.99 4.46
CA ARG A 316 -22.93 -17.12 4.10
C ARG A 316 -24.22 -17.13 4.91
N HIS A 317 -24.13 -16.90 6.23
CA HIS A 317 -25.29 -16.82 7.10
C HIS A 317 -26.17 -15.60 6.79
N GLY A 318 -25.62 -14.54 6.19
CA GLY A 318 -26.36 -13.36 5.76
C GLY A 318 -27.05 -13.47 4.39
N MET A 319 -26.68 -14.44 3.55
CA MET A 319 -27.26 -14.61 2.20
C MET A 319 -28.80 -14.69 2.14
N PRO A 320 -29.51 -15.30 3.11
CA PRO A 320 -30.97 -15.30 3.11
C PRO A 320 -31.61 -13.91 3.12
N LEU A 321 -30.92 -12.88 3.63
CA LEU A 321 -31.39 -11.48 3.63
C LEU A 321 -31.44 -10.89 2.22
N LEU A 322 -30.53 -11.31 1.34
CA LEU A 322 -30.51 -10.90 -0.06
C LEU A 322 -31.58 -11.63 -0.88
N LYS A 323 -31.74 -12.94 -0.63
CA LYS A 323 -32.67 -13.78 -1.39
C LYS A 323 -34.14 -13.49 -1.07
N ASN A 324 -34.46 -13.32 0.21
CA ASN A 324 -35.86 -13.23 0.67
C ASN A 324 -36.24 -11.81 1.08
N GLY A 325 -35.29 -10.87 1.07
CA GLY A 325 -35.45 -9.52 1.58
C GLY A 325 -35.37 -9.43 3.11
N VAL A 326 -35.01 -8.25 3.60
CA VAL A 326 -34.83 -7.98 5.04
C VAL A 326 -36.13 -8.19 5.83
N ALA A 327 -37.26 -7.75 5.28
CA ALA A 327 -38.58 -7.82 5.93
C ALA A 327 -39.00 -9.26 6.28
N ALA A 328 -38.63 -10.24 5.44
CA ALA A 328 -38.94 -11.65 5.66
C ALA A 328 -38.27 -12.24 6.93
N HIS A 329 -37.27 -11.57 7.49
CA HIS A 329 -36.46 -12.10 8.59
C HIS A 329 -36.61 -11.34 9.92
N VAL A 330 -37.45 -10.30 9.99
CA VAL A 330 -37.69 -9.51 11.23
C VAL A 330 -38.16 -10.40 12.39
N ASN A 331 -38.90 -11.46 12.07
CA ASN A 331 -39.42 -12.45 13.01
C ASN A 331 -38.78 -13.85 12.82
N SER A 332 -37.62 -13.94 12.18
CA SER A 332 -36.94 -15.21 11.93
C SER A 332 -36.62 -15.96 13.24
N SER A 333 -36.74 -17.28 13.23
CA SER A 333 -36.26 -18.14 14.32
C SER A 333 -34.72 -18.13 14.41
N ASN A 334 -34.04 -17.76 13.33
CA ASN A 334 -32.60 -17.57 13.32
C ASN A 334 -32.23 -16.20 13.93
N GLN A 335 -31.60 -16.22 15.11
CA GLN A 335 -31.26 -15.03 15.88
C GLN A 335 -30.31 -14.07 15.13
N PHE A 336 -29.40 -14.61 14.32
CA PHE A 336 -28.48 -13.82 13.50
C PHE A 336 -29.24 -13.01 12.44
N LEU A 337 -30.09 -13.69 11.66
CA LEU A 337 -30.92 -13.05 10.63
C LEU A 337 -31.88 -12.03 11.25
N LYS A 338 -32.49 -12.37 12.40
CA LYS A 338 -33.38 -11.49 13.16
C LYS A 338 -32.69 -10.23 13.65
N LYS A 339 -31.47 -10.35 14.20
CA LYS A 339 -30.67 -9.21 14.71
C LYS A 339 -30.33 -8.23 13.57
N ILE A 340 -29.95 -8.75 12.40
CA ILE A 340 -29.68 -7.92 11.23
C ILE A 340 -30.97 -7.30 10.68
N ALA A 341 -32.06 -8.08 10.58
CA ALA A 341 -33.32 -7.59 10.04
C ALA A 341 -33.97 -6.48 10.87
N LYS A 342 -33.74 -6.45 12.19
CA LYS A 342 -34.20 -5.38 13.08
C LYS A 342 -33.40 -4.08 12.97
N SER A 343 -32.19 -4.13 12.42
CA SER A 343 -31.33 -2.94 12.28
C SER A 343 -30.42 -3.07 11.05
N PRO A 344 -31.01 -3.12 9.84
CA PRO A 344 -30.28 -3.44 8.63
C PRO A 344 -29.21 -2.39 8.31
N ASN A 345 -29.50 -1.10 8.47
CA ASN A 345 -28.51 -0.03 8.26
C ASN A 345 -27.25 -0.17 9.13
N LYS A 346 -27.34 -0.85 10.29
CA LYS A 346 -26.23 -1.06 11.22
C LYS A 346 -25.49 -2.37 10.94
N PHE A 347 -26.21 -3.48 10.81
CA PHE A 347 -25.62 -4.82 10.81
C PHE A 347 -25.60 -5.52 9.46
N MET A 348 -26.16 -4.93 8.39
CA MET A 348 -26.20 -5.58 7.08
C MET A 348 -24.79 -5.84 6.53
N PRO A 349 -24.40 -7.11 6.27
CA PRO A 349 -23.10 -7.44 5.68
C PRO A 349 -22.90 -6.81 4.30
N TYR A 350 -23.98 -6.73 3.54
CA TYR A 350 -24.00 -6.17 2.19
C TYR A 350 -24.52 -4.74 2.22
N ARG A 351 -23.63 -3.78 2.48
CA ARG A 351 -24.00 -2.37 2.71
C ARG A 351 -24.85 -1.76 1.60
N GLY A 352 -24.62 -2.14 0.33
CA GLY A 352 -25.42 -1.68 -0.80
C GLY A 352 -26.88 -2.14 -0.81
N HIS A 353 -27.26 -3.08 0.06
CA HIS A 353 -28.63 -3.56 0.25
C HIS A 353 -29.27 -3.05 1.56
N ALA A 354 -28.62 -2.13 2.26
CA ALA A 354 -29.23 -1.47 3.41
C ALA A 354 -30.30 -0.47 2.95
N PRO A 355 -31.46 -0.34 3.63
CA PRO A 355 -32.57 0.51 3.19
C PRO A 355 -32.17 1.97 2.89
N THR A 356 -31.40 2.60 3.79
CA THR A 356 -30.94 3.98 3.60
C THR A 356 -30.00 4.11 2.40
N HIS A 357 -29.19 3.09 2.12
CA HIS A 357 -28.25 3.11 1.00
C HIS A 357 -28.94 2.88 -0.35
N ILE A 358 -30.01 2.07 -0.37
CA ILE A 358 -30.85 1.94 -1.56
C ILE A 358 -31.54 3.27 -1.82
N ARG A 359 -32.20 3.84 -0.81
CA ARG A 359 -32.96 5.10 -0.94
C ARG A 359 -32.05 6.25 -1.36
N SER A 360 -30.88 6.40 -0.75
CA SER A 360 -29.96 7.49 -1.06
C SER A 360 -29.44 7.45 -2.49
N ARG A 361 -29.20 6.25 -3.04
CA ARG A 361 -28.80 6.10 -4.43
C ARG A 361 -29.89 6.57 -5.40
N ASP A 362 -31.14 6.30 -5.04
CA ASP A 362 -32.29 6.53 -5.92
C ASP A 362 -32.92 7.93 -5.69
N SER A 363 -32.48 8.70 -4.69
CA SER A 363 -32.98 10.07 -4.43
C SER A 363 -31.90 11.12 -4.17
N ILE A 364 -30.88 10.83 -3.35
CA ILE A 364 -29.83 11.79 -2.97
C ILE A 364 -28.72 11.89 -4.01
N TYR A 365 -28.40 10.77 -4.66
CA TYR A 365 -27.28 10.67 -5.58
C TYR A 365 -27.70 10.46 -7.04
N ASP A 366 -28.97 10.74 -7.37
CA ASP A 366 -29.55 10.47 -8.68
C ASP A 366 -29.15 11.51 -9.75
N ASP A 367 -28.90 12.76 -9.36
CA ASP A 367 -28.44 13.84 -10.25
C ASP A 367 -27.04 14.39 -9.88
N PRO A 368 -25.97 13.91 -10.56
CA PRO A 368 -24.60 14.39 -10.36
C PRO A 368 -24.38 15.88 -10.63
N ALA A 369 -25.20 16.53 -11.47
CA ALA A 369 -25.06 17.95 -11.77
C ALA A 369 -25.63 18.80 -10.62
N TRP A 370 -26.79 18.41 -10.07
CA TRP A 370 -27.39 19.05 -8.90
C TRP A 370 -26.49 18.95 -7.65
N LEU A 371 -25.81 17.80 -7.45
CA LEU A 371 -24.89 17.60 -6.33
C LEU A 371 -23.71 18.58 -6.30
N ARG A 372 -23.35 19.17 -7.46
CA ARG A 372 -22.27 20.16 -7.56
C ARG A 372 -22.70 21.57 -7.18
N THR A 373 -24.00 21.78 -6.95
CA THR A 373 -24.51 23.06 -6.45
C THR A 373 -24.34 23.14 -4.93
N SER A 374 -24.36 24.36 -4.37
CA SER A 374 -24.32 24.55 -2.92
C SER A 374 -25.49 23.88 -2.20
N VAL A 375 -26.68 23.87 -2.83
CA VAL A 375 -27.91 23.25 -2.30
C VAL A 375 -27.77 21.73 -2.30
N GLY A 376 -27.31 21.14 -3.39
CA GLY A 376 -27.07 19.70 -3.47
C GLY A 376 -26.01 19.23 -2.48
N PHE A 377 -24.88 19.96 -2.38
CA PHE A 377 -23.83 19.63 -1.42
C PHE A 377 -24.31 19.69 0.03
N TRP A 378 -25.11 20.70 0.39
CA TRP A 378 -25.68 20.82 1.73
C TRP A 378 -26.63 19.65 2.06
N ASN A 379 -27.50 19.25 1.13
CA ASN A 379 -28.39 18.10 1.32
C ASN A 379 -27.61 16.78 1.52
N VAL A 380 -26.52 16.58 0.79
CA VAL A 380 -25.64 15.41 0.99
C VAL A 380 -25.03 15.40 2.40
N LEU A 381 -24.58 16.54 2.90
CA LEU A 381 -24.03 16.66 4.25
C LEU A 381 -25.09 16.34 5.31
N CYS A 382 -26.30 16.89 5.18
CA CYS A 382 -27.42 16.60 6.07
C CYS A 382 -27.81 15.12 6.02
N PHE A 383 -27.88 14.53 4.83
CA PHE A 383 -28.21 13.12 4.68
C PHE A 383 -27.18 12.20 5.34
N CYS A 384 -25.89 12.43 5.09
CA CYS A 384 -24.81 11.62 5.66
C CYS A 384 -24.61 11.84 7.17
N GLY A 385 -24.75 13.08 7.64
CA GLY A 385 -24.38 13.49 9.00
C GLY A 385 -25.53 13.56 9.99
N VAL A 386 -26.77 13.69 9.53
CA VAL A 386 -27.96 13.86 10.39
C VAL A 386 -28.98 12.76 10.13
N PHE A 387 -29.33 12.54 8.87
CA PHE A 387 -30.47 11.68 8.53
C PHE A 387 -30.12 10.20 8.40
N TYR A 388 -28.85 9.83 8.33
CA TYR A 388 -28.45 8.47 7.98
C TYR A 388 -29.01 7.42 8.95
N GLY A 389 -29.74 6.46 8.40
CA GLY A 389 -30.38 5.39 9.16
C GLY A 389 -31.71 5.77 9.82
N SER A 390 -32.18 7.01 9.68
CA SER A 390 -33.49 7.47 10.15
C SER A 390 -34.64 7.00 9.27
N GLU A 391 -35.85 7.11 9.79
CA GLU A 391 -37.08 6.82 9.04
C GLU A 391 -37.21 7.74 7.83
N PHE A 392 -36.93 9.04 8.00
CA PHE A 392 -36.88 10.01 6.90
C PHE A 392 -35.94 9.55 5.77
N ALA A 393 -34.74 9.08 6.10
CA ALA A 393 -33.77 8.65 5.11
C ALA A 393 -34.07 7.28 4.48
N CYS A 394 -34.96 6.48 5.07
CA CYS A 394 -35.39 5.20 4.52
C CYS A 394 -36.62 5.33 3.61
N GLU A 395 -37.58 6.18 4.00
CA GLU A 395 -38.90 6.26 3.38
C GLU A 395 -39.05 7.50 2.48
N ASP A 396 -38.68 8.69 2.98
CA ASP A 396 -38.95 9.96 2.30
C ASP A 396 -37.77 10.41 1.43
N GLY A 397 -36.61 10.72 2.04
CA GLY A 397 -35.39 11.11 1.34
C GLY A 397 -35.51 12.40 0.51
N HIS A 398 -36.30 13.37 1.02
CA HIS A 398 -36.56 14.67 0.39
C HIS A 398 -35.34 15.61 0.40
N HIS A 399 -35.25 16.50 -0.59
CA HIS A 399 -34.24 17.57 -0.65
C HIS A 399 -34.84 18.86 -0.14
N PHE A 400 -34.06 19.65 0.59
CA PHE A 400 -34.50 20.99 0.97
C PHE A 400 -33.71 22.04 0.20
N ASP A 401 -34.40 22.99 -0.39
CA ASP A 401 -33.76 24.07 -1.13
C ASP A 401 -33.03 25.04 -0.20
N ASP A 402 -33.57 25.21 1.01
CA ASP A 402 -33.01 26.05 2.07
C ASP A 402 -33.42 25.60 3.48
N LEU A 403 -32.99 26.36 4.48
CA LEU A 403 -33.25 26.08 5.89
C LEU A 403 -34.72 26.31 6.28
N ASP A 404 -35.44 27.21 5.60
CA ASP A 404 -36.82 27.52 5.93
C ASP A 404 -37.77 26.44 5.38
N ASP A 405 -37.45 25.88 4.21
CA ASP A 405 -38.08 24.68 3.67
C ASP A 405 -37.92 23.48 4.63
N TRP A 406 -36.70 23.24 5.12
CA TRP A 406 -36.45 22.24 6.17
C TRP A 406 -37.32 22.47 7.43
N LYS A 407 -37.32 23.69 7.97
CA LYS A 407 -38.10 24.01 9.18
C LYS A 407 -39.58 23.76 8.96
N ALA A 408 -40.12 24.17 7.82
CA ALA A 408 -41.50 23.94 7.46
C ALA A 408 -41.83 22.44 7.41
N PHE A 409 -40.97 21.64 6.76
CA PHE A 409 -41.15 20.19 6.67
C PHE A 409 -41.03 19.48 8.02
N SER A 410 -40.15 19.94 8.90
CA SER A 410 -39.87 19.32 10.20
C SER A 410 -40.89 19.61 11.29
N LYS A 411 -41.75 20.63 11.11
CA LYS A 411 -42.57 21.24 12.17
C LYS A 411 -43.44 20.24 12.94
N ASP A 412 -44.00 19.25 12.25
CA ASP A 412 -44.93 18.28 12.81
C ASP A 412 -44.35 16.86 12.95
N LYS A 413 -43.01 16.73 12.85
CA LYS A 413 -42.33 15.43 12.89
C LYS A 413 -41.40 15.34 14.10
N PRO A 414 -41.38 14.21 14.82
CA PRO A 414 -40.53 14.05 16.01
C PRO A 414 -39.05 13.98 15.62
N GLU A 415 -38.13 14.36 16.52
CA GLU A 415 -36.68 14.30 16.30
C GLU A 415 -36.21 12.89 15.84
N SER A 416 -36.81 11.83 16.41
CA SER A 416 -36.50 10.43 16.08
C SER A 416 -36.80 10.05 14.62
N TYR A 417 -37.67 10.81 13.95
CA TYR A 417 -37.98 10.61 12.54
C TYR A 417 -36.79 11.00 11.64
N PHE A 418 -36.01 11.99 12.07
CA PHE A 418 -34.88 12.52 11.32
C PHE A 418 -33.52 12.05 11.85
N VAL A 419 -33.42 11.68 13.13
CA VAL A 419 -32.13 11.39 13.76
C VAL A 419 -32.17 10.06 14.51
N VAL A 420 -31.25 9.18 14.16
CA VAL A 420 -30.99 7.96 14.92
C VAL A 420 -29.67 8.12 15.67
N LYS A 421 -29.76 8.52 16.95
CA LYS A 421 -28.58 8.78 17.81
C LYS A 421 -27.63 7.58 17.93
N SER A 422 -28.10 6.37 17.66
CA SER A 422 -27.31 5.13 17.68
C SER A 422 -26.67 4.75 16.33
N ALA A 423 -26.98 5.48 15.24
CA ALA A 423 -26.49 5.19 13.89
C ALA A 423 -24.98 5.43 13.75
N TYR A 424 -24.45 6.43 14.47
CA TYR A 424 -23.03 6.78 14.46
C TYR A 424 -22.21 6.02 15.52
N GLY A 425 -22.85 5.07 16.23
CA GLY A 425 -22.26 4.33 17.36
C GLY A 425 -22.20 5.19 18.63
N SER A 426 -22.40 4.59 19.80
CA SER A 426 -22.07 5.27 21.04
C SER A 426 -20.57 5.18 21.29
N LEU A 427 -19.99 6.21 21.90
CA LEU A 427 -18.61 6.20 22.40
C LEU A 427 -18.34 5.11 23.46
N GLN A 428 -19.38 4.38 23.90
CA GLN A 428 -19.34 3.41 25.01
C GLN A 428 -19.98 2.04 24.69
N GLY A 429 -20.38 1.78 23.45
CA GLY A 429 -21.18 0.60 23.11
C GLY A 429 -20.34 -0.48 22.44
N ASP A 430 -20.26 -1.63 23.10
CA ASP A 430 -19.63 -2.84 22.58
C ASP A 430 -20.19 -3.17 21.18
N ARG A 431 -19.28 -3.32 20.21
CA ARG A 431 -19.61 -3.67 18.82
C ARG A 431 -19.54 -5.19 18.61
N SER A 432 -19.54 -5.98 19.69
CA SER A 432 -19.58 -7.44 19.59
C SER A 432 -20.92 -7.89 19.00
N ILE A 433 -20.82 -8.85 18.07
CA ILE A 433 -21.95 -9.67 17.64
C ILE A 433 -21.78 -11.00 18.35
N ASP A 434 -21.86 -10.98 19.69
CA ASP A 434 -22.18 -12.19 20.42
C ASP A 434 -23.64 -12.60 20.14
#